data_AF-A0A662H4B6-F1
#
_entry.id   AF-A0A662H4B6-F1
#
_cell.length_a   1.000
_cell.length_b   1.000
_cell.length_c   1.000
_cell.angle_alpha   90.00
_cell.angle_beta   90.00
_cell.angle_gamma   90.00
#
_symmetry.space_group_name_H-M   'P 1'
#
loop_
_entity.id
_entity.type
_entity.pdbx_description
1 polymer ?
#
loop_
_entity_poly.entity_id
_entity_poly.type
_entity_poly.pdbx_seq_one_letter_code
_entity_poly.pdbx_strand_id
1 'polypeptide(L)' 'MEKKSVIMECLKRRRSVRKFKSKPLPLSLVLEVLEAARWAPSAHNAQPWRFIVIRDKEVKERLA' A
#
# COMPACT_ATOMS: atom_id res chain seq x y z
N MET A 1 -6.28 31.35 6.06
CA MET A 1 -5.85 30.30 5.09
C MET A 1 -6.55 29.02 5.44
N GLU A 2 -7.41 28.53 4.55
CA GLU A 2 -8.21 27.33 4.75
C GLU A 2 -7.29 26.10 4.77
N LYS A 3 -7.33 25.31 5.86
CA LYS A 3 -6.55 24.07 5.98
C LYS A 3 -7.05 23.09 4.92
N LYS A 4 -6.25 22.86 3.89
CA LYS A 4 -6.54 21.87 2.85
C LYS A 4 -6.67 20.49 3.50
N SER A 5 -7.76 19.77 3.21
CA SER A 5 -7.95 18.41 3.72
C SER A 5 -6.83 17.50 3.22
N VAL A 6 -6.08 16.91 4.17
CA VAL A 6 -4.98 15.96 3.89
C VAL A 6 -5.50 14.80 3.04
N ILE A 7 -6.71 14.31 3.33
CA ILE A 7 -7.36 13.23 2.58
C ILE A 7 -7.55 13.65 1.11
N MET A 8 -8.12 14.83 0.88
CA MET A 8 -8.36 15.33 -0.48
C MET A 8 -7.06 15.58 -1.24
N GLU A 9 -5.99 15.99 -0.55
CA GLU A 9 -4.67 16.14 -1.15
C GLU A 9 -4.09 14.78 -1.56
N CYS A 10 -4.10 13.78 -0.68
CA CYS A 10 -3.63 12.42 -0.96
C CYS A 10 -4.33 11.83 -2.18
N LEU A 11 -5.66 11.95 -2.25
CA LEU A 11 -6.47 11.46 -3.37
C LEU A 11 -6.09 12.13 -4.70
N LYS A 12 -5.95 13.46 -4.71
CA LYS A 12 -5.61 14.22 -5.93
C LYS A 12 -4.16 13.98 -6.40
N ARG A 13 -3.24 13.74 -5.46
CA ARG A 13 -1.81 13.51 -5.75
C ARG A 13 -1.50 12.07 -6.17
N ARG A 14 -2.39 11.10 -5.90
CA ARG A 14 -2.18 9.70 -6.30
C ARG A 14 -1.98 9.60 -7.82
N ARG A 15 -0.94 8.88 -8.23
CA ARG A 15 -0.62 8.54 -9.63
C ARG A 15 -0.16 7.08 -9.70
N SER A 16 -0.24 6.49 -10.89
CA SER A 16 0.35 5.16 -11.14
C SER A 16 1.85 5.33 -11.38
N VAL A 17 2.66 5.10 -10.34
CA VAL A 17 4.12 5.18 -10.39
C VAL A 17 4.69 3.84 -10.87
N ARG A 18 5.61 3.87 -11.84
CA ARG A 18 6.22 2.67 -12.45
C ARG A 18 7.74 2.57 -12.28
N LYS A 19 8.36 3.56 -11.63
CA LYS A 19 9.79 3.59 -11.32
C LYS A 19 9.98 3.97 -9.86
N PHE A 20 10.62 3.09 -9.10
CA PHE A 20 10.83 3.25 -7.66
C PHE A 20 12.33 3.35 -7.34
N LYS A 21 12.66 3.93 -6.19
CA LYS A 21 14.03 3.91 -5.67
C LYS A 21 14.38 2.49 -5.22
N SER A 22 15.65 2.11 -5.30
CA SER A 22 16.16 0.82 -4.82
C SER A 22 16.18 0.69 -3.28
N LYS A 23 15.97 1.79 -2.56
CA LYS A 23 15.96 1.81 -1.09
C LYS A 23 14.79 0.95 -0.55
N PRO A 24 15.07 -0.09 0.26
CA PRO A 24 14.00 -0.88 0.86
C PRO A 24 13.24 -0.08 1.91
N LEU A 25 11.95 -0.37 2.05
CA LEU A 25 11.11 0.16 3.13
C LEU A 25 11.24 -0.72 4.38
N PRO A 26 11.14 -0.14 5.59
CA PRO A 26 10.96 -0.90 6.82
C PRO A 26 9.74 -1.79 6.74
N LEU A 27 9.81 -3.00 7.31
CA LEU A 27 8.67 -3.93 7.30
C LEU A 27 7.48 -3.38 8.09
N SER A 28 7.74 -2.69 9.21
CA SER A 28 6.73 -2.06 10.05
C SER A 28 5.82 -1.11 9.27
N LEU A 29 6.40 -0.27 8.41
CA LEU A 29 5.64 0.65 7.57
C LEU A 29 4.74 -0.08 6.56
N VAL A 30 5.21 -1.21 6.00
CA VAL A 30 4.38 -2.03 5.10
C VAL A 30 3.20 -2.63 5.86
N LEU A 31 3.44 -3.14 7.08
CA LEU A 31 2.39 -3.70 7.93
C LEU A 31 1.37 -2.65 8.35
N GLU A 32 1.79 -1.43 8.67
CA GLU A 32 0.89 -0.31 9.01
C GLU A 32 -0.05 0.03 7.84
N VAL A 33 0.48 0.06 6.60
CA VAL A 33 -0.35 0.30 5.41
C VAL A 33 -1.36 -0.83 5.17
N LEU A 34 -0.95 -2.08 5.38
CA LEU A 34 -1.86 -3.23 5.26
C LEU A 34 -2.93 -3.23 6.36
N GLU A 35 -2.57 -2.82 7.57
CA GLU A 35 -3.50 -2.63 8.68
C GLU A 35 -4.54 -1.55 8.34
N ALA A 36 -4.12 -0.41 7.78
CA ALA A 36 -5.07 0.58 7.28
C ALA A 36 -5.97 0.03 6.16
N ALA A 37 -5.42 -0.77 5.24
CA ALA A 37 -6.15 -1.31 4.10
C ALA A 37 -7.23 -2.34 4.50
N ARG A 38 -6.97 -3.20 5.49
CA ARG A 38 -7.92 -4.25 5.92
C ARG A 38 -9.17 -3.72 6.62
N TRP A 39 -9.20 -2.44 7.00
CA TRP A 39 -10.39 -1.78 7.55
C TRP A 39 -11.43 -1.41 6.48
N ALA A 40 -11.15 -1.70 5.20
CA ALA A 40 -12.18 -1.65 4.17
C ALA A 40 -13.38 -2.56 4.54
N PRO A 41 -14.62 -2.16 4.24
CA PRO A 41 -15.77 -3.04 4.45
C PRO A 41 -15.71 -4.25 3.51
N SER A 42 -16.26 -5.38 3.97
CA SER A 42 -16.45 -6.59 3.15
C SER A 42 -17.83 -7.20 3.42
N ALA A 43 -18.33 -7.97 2.46
CA ALA A 43 -19.59 -8.70 2.62
C ALA A 43 -19.54 -9.57 3.88
N HIS A 44 -20.53 -9.39 4.77
CA HIS A 44 -20.61 -10.07 6.07
C HIS A 44 -19.33 -9.92 6.94
N ASN A 45 -18.54 -8.86 6.73
CA ASN A 45 -17.23 -8.66 7.35
C ASN A 45 -16.26 -9.87 7.16
N ALA A 46 -16.39 -10.60 6.05
CA ALA A 46 -15.63 -11.82 5.80
C ALA A 46 -14.10 -11.60 5.68
N GLN A 47 -13.66 -10.36 5.43
CA GLN A 47 -12.25 -9.99 5.26
C GLN A 47 -11.47 -10.99 4.36
N PRO A 48 -11.95 -11.26 3.13
CA PRO A 48 -11.45 -12.37 2.31
C PRO A 48 -10.07 -12.10 1.70
N TRP A 49 -9.54 -10.88 1.84
CA TRP A 49 -8.23 -10.49 1.31
C TRP A 49 -7.09 -11.30 1.94
N ARG A 50 -6.10 -11.60 1.09
CA ARG A 50 -4.82 -12.18 1.49
C ARG A 50 -3.72 -11.32 0.87
N PHE A 51 -2.71 -11.01 1.68
CA PHE A 51 -1.58 -10.18 1.26
C PHE A 51 -0.31 -11.01 1.33
N ILE A 52 0.46 -11.03 0.24
CA ILE A 52 1.78 -11.67 0.18
C ILE A 52 2.81 -10.56 -0.06
N VAL A 53 3.68 -10.33 0.90
CA VAL A 53 4.72 -9.30 0.81
C VAL A 53 6.00 -9.92 0.27
N ILE A 54 6.27 -9.72 -1.01
CA ILE A 54 7.47 -10.24 -1.67
C ILE A 54 8.62 -9.23 -1.49
N ARG A 55 9.63 -9.62 -0.71
CA ARG A 55 10.83 -8.79 -0.46
C ARG A 55 12.05 -9.28 -1.22
N ASP A 56 12.15 -10.59 -1.39
CA ASP A 56 13.23 -11.28 -2.09
C ASP A 56 13.38 -10.80 -3.54
N LYS A 57 14.62 -10.61 -3.99
CA LYS A 57 14.93 -10.08 -5.32
C LYS A 57 14.77 -11.13 -6.40
N GLU A 58 15.20 -12.36 -6.15
CA GLU A 58 15.09 -13.47 -7.11
C GLU A 58 13.63 -13.83 -7.36
N VAL A 59 12.80 -13.85 -6.31
CA VAL A 59 11.35 -14.07 -6.46
C VAL A 59 10.70 -12.95 -7.29
N LYS A 60 11.12 -11.69 -7.11
CA LYS A 60 10.61 -10.57 -7.92
C LYS A 60 11.02 -10.70 -9.38
N GLU A 61 12.26 -11.09 -9.66
CA GLU A 61 12.75 -11.27 -11.02
C GLU A 61 12.04 -12.42 -11.74
N ARG A 62 11.66 -13.48 -11.02
CA ARG A 62 10.85 -14.59 -11.57
C ARG A 62 9.40 -14.23 -11.89
N LEU A 63 8.87 -13.15 -11.32
CA LEU A 63 7.47 -12.70 -11.50
C LEU A 63 7.32 -11.57 -12.53
N ALA A 64 8.41 -10.92 -12.92
CA ALA A 64 8.44 -9.80 -13.83
C ALA A 64 8.37 -10.25 -15.30
#